data_AF-A0A1G0L2R7-F1
#
_entry.id   AF-A0A1G0L2R7-F1
#
_cell.length_a   1.000
_cell.length_b   1.000
_cell.length_c   1.000
_cell.angle_alpha   90.00
_cell.angle_beta   90.00
_cell.angle_gamma   90.00
#
_symmetry.space_group_name_H-M   'P 1'
#
loop_
_entity.id
_entity.type
_entity.pdbx_description
1 polymer ?
#
loop_
_entity_poly.entity_id
_entity_poly.type
_entity_poly.pdbx_seq_one_letter_code
_entity_poly.pdbx_strand_id
1 'polypeptide(L)'
;MVGTDPLHEWAITRRSRQDVAGVPVWVAPMEYVILRKLEWHRDSGSARHLDDVRAMLRVSGGVDHAALGAWIARLGLEKEWGLLGATLESE
;
A
#
# COMPACT_ATOMS: atom_id res chain seq x y z
N MET A 1 -14.55 19.76 3.55
CA MET A 1 -14.41 19.75 2.08
C MET A 1 -13.80 18.41 1.72
N VAL A 2 -14.55 17.51 1.09
CA VAL A 2 -14.02 16.21 0.64
C VAL A 2 -13.19 16.50 -0.60
N GLY A 3 -11.96 16.99 -0.36
CA GLY A 3 -11.00 17.31 -1.38
C GLY A 3 -10.46 16.01 -1.96
N THR A 4 -10.50 15.93 -3.28
CA THR A 4 -9.90 14.89 -4.12
C THR A 4 -8.54 14.47 -3.58
N ASP A 5 -8.48 13.29 -2.96
CA ASP A 5 -7.21 12.71 -2.54
C ASP A 5 -6.43 12.28 -3.79
N PRO A 6 -5.26 12.88 -4.08
CA PRO A 6 -4.47 12.55 -5.26
C PRO A 6 -4.07 11.07 -5.33
N LEU A 7 -3.90 10.41 -4.18
CA LEU A 7 -3.60 8.99 -4.12
C LEU A 7 -4.80 8.15 -4.57
N HIS A 8 -6.01 8.54 -4.16
CA HIS A 8 -7.26 7.89 -4.58
C HIS A 8 -7.55 8.06 -6.07
N GLU A 9 -7.35 9.27 -6.61
CA GLU A 9 -7.49 9.52 -8.05
C GLU A 9 -6.50 8.67 -8.86
N TRP A 10 -5.24 8.65 -8.44
CA TRP A 10 -4.22 7.80 -9.05
C TRP A 10 -4.62 6.32 -9.04
N ALA A 11 -5.12 5.82 -7.91
CA ALA A 11 -5.54 4.42 -7.79
C ALA A 11 -6.75 4.08 -8.66
N ILE A 12 -7.71 5.00 -8.81
CA ILE A 12 -8.87 4.82 -9.70
C ILE A 12 -8.41 4.60 -11.15
N THR A 13 -7.40 5.34 -11.63
CA THR A 13 -6.90 5.18 -13.00
C THR A 13 -6.19 3.85 -13.26
N ARG A 14 -5.72 3.20 -12.19
CA ARG A 14 -4.90 1.97 -12.23
C ARG A 14 -5.61 0.73 -11.71
N ARG A 15 -6.89 0.84 -11.35
CA ARG A 15 -7.68 -0.30 -10.89
C ARG A 15 -7.76 -1.36 -11.99
N SER A 16 -7.67 -2.63 -11.59
CA SER A 16 -7.79 -3.76 -12.50
C SER A 16 -9.10 -4.52 -12.24
N ARG A 17 -9.62 -5.17 -13.28
CA ARG A 17 -10.78 -6.05 -13.14
C ARG A 17 -10.29 -7.44 -12.80
N GLN A 18 -10.74 -7.98 -11.68
CA GLN A 18 -10.38 -9.32 -11.21
C GLN A 18 -11.65 -10.17 -11.09
N ASP A 19 -11.55 -11.46 -11.40
CA ASP A 19 -12.62 -12.40 -11.11
C ASP A 19 -12.42 -12.93 -9.69
N VAL A 20 -13.42 -12.71 -8.84
CA VAL A 20 -13.43 -13.21 -7.46
C VAL A 20 -14.67 -14.09 -7.32
N ALA A 21 -14.45 -15.40 -7.26
CA ALA A 21 -15.51 -16.40 -7.15
C ALA A 21 -16.59 -16.31 -8.26
N GLY A 22 -16.18 -16.04 -9.50
CA GLY A 22 -17.09 -15.88 -10.64
C GLY A 22 -17.75 -14.50 -10.70
N VAL A 23 -17.40 -13.58 -9.80
CA VAL A 23 -17.91 -12.21 -9.79
C VAL A 23 -16.81 -11.26 -10.23
N PRO A 24 -16.99 -10.54 -11.34
CA PRO A 24 -16.01 -9.58 -11.80
C PRO A 24 -16.05 -8.30 -10.95
N VAL A 25 -14.98 -8.04 -10.20
CA VAL A 25 -14.84 -6.88 -9.31
C VAL A 25 -13.71 -5.96 -9.75
N TRP A 26 -13.85 -4.66 -9.45
CA TRP A 26 -12.76 -3.70 -9.61
C TRP A 26 -11.89 -3.68 -8.36
N VAL A 27 -10.60 -3.95 -8.52
CA VAL A 27 -9.63 -4.02 -7.43
C VAL A 27 -8.62 -2.88 -7.60
N ALA A 28 -8.39 -2.14 -6.52
CA ALA A 28 -7.38 -1.10 -6.48
C ALA A 28 -5.97 -1.70 -6.65
N PRO A 29 -5.02 -0.93 -7.21
CA PRO A 29 -3.62 -1.35 -7.28
C PRO A 29 -3.08 -1.67 -5.87
N MET A 30 -2.17 -2.66 -5.77
CA MET A 30 -1.67 -3.10 -4.46
C MET A 30 -0.86 -2.02 -3.74
N GLU A 31 -0.16 -1.17 -4.49
CA GLU A 31 0.57 -0.01 -3.97
C GLU A 31 -0.37 0.92 -3.22
N TYR A 32 -1.57 1.18 -3.75
CA TYR A 32 -2.57 2.01 -3.06
C TYR A 32 -2.95 1.42 -1.70
N VAL A 33 -3.19 0.10 -1.65
CA VAL A 33 -3.56 -0.58 -0.41
C VAL A 33 -2.41 -0.54 0.61
N ILE A 34 -1.16 -0.72 0.15
CA ILE A 34 0.04 -0.61 0.97
C ILE A 34 0.17 0.81 1.54
N LEU A 35 0.07 1.83 0.71
CA LEU A 35 0.19 3.24 1.12
C LEU A 35 -0.86 3.61 2.17
N ARG A 36 -2.12 3.18 1.99
CA ARG A 36 -3.18 3.40 2.99
C ARG A 36 -2.90 2.72 4.32
N LYS A 37 -2.37 1.49 4.30
CA LYS A 37 -1.97 0.79 5.52
C LYS A 37 -0.84 1.53 6.25
N LEU A 38 0.11 2.11 5.52
CA LEU A 38 1.19 2.92 6.10
C LEU A 38 0.67 4.23 6.70
N GLU A 39 -0.22 4.95 6.01
CA GLU A 39 -0.86 6.17 6.55
C GLU A 39 -1.63 5.87 7.83
N TRP A 40 -2.43 4.80 7.84
CA TRP A 40 -3.14 4.37 9.05
C TRP A 40 -2.19 3.94 10.16
N HIS A 41 -1.07 3.29 9.85
CA HIS A 41 -0.07 2.95 10.86
C HIS A 41 0.52 4.21 11.48
N ARG A 42 0.86 5.23 10.68
CA ARG A 42 1.32 6.54 11.17
C ARG A 42 0.30 7.17 12.11
N ASP A 43 -0.98 7.15 11.75
CA ASP A 43 -2.03 7.82 12.50
C ASP A 43 -2.50 7.03 13.75
N SER A 44 -2.38 5.69 13.74
CA SER A 44 -2.86 4.80 14.83
C SER A 44 -1.76 4.20 15.71
N GLY A 45 -0.50 4.17 15.25
CA GLY A 45 0.62 3.53 15.92
C GLY A 45 0.58 1.99 15.99
N SER A 46 -0.41 1.33 15.38
CA SER A 46 -0.61 -0.12 15.53
C SER A 46 0.31 -0.94 14.61
N ALA A 47 1.26 -1.68 15.18
CA ALA A 47 2.25 -2.47 14.45
C ALA A 47 1.67 -3.65 13.63
N ARG A 48 0.44 -4.10 13.94
CA ARG A 48 -0.19 -5.27 13.28
C ARG A 48 -0.37 -5.09 11.77
N HIS A 49 -0.44 -3.85 11.29
CA HIS A 49 -0.59 -3.56 9.87
C HIS A 49 0.70 -3.68 9.06
N LEU A 50 1.87 -3.64 9.72
CA LEU A 50 3.16 -3.79 9.04
C LEU A 50 3.37 -5.24 8.57
N ASP A 51 2.93 -6.23 9.34
CA ASP A 51 3.02 -7.64 8.96
C ASP A 51 2.15 -7.96 7.73
N ASP A 52 0.95 -7.36 7.65
CA ASP A 52 0.10 -7.46 6.46
C ASP A 52 0.82 -6.91 5.22
N VAL A 53 1.45 -5.74 5.33
CA VAL A 53 2.18 -5.12 4.21
C VAL A 53 3.36 -5.99 3.79
N ARG A 54 4.10 -6.59 4.74
CA ARG A 54 5.19 -7.54 4.42
C ARG A 54 4.67 -8.77 3.69
N ALA A 55 3.57 -9.36 4.17
CA ALA A 55 2.96 -10.51 3.52
C ALA A 55 2.49 -10.16 2.10
N MET A 56 1.87 -9.00 1.91
CA MET A 56 1.46 -8.50 0.60
C MET A 56 2.65 -8.36 -0.34
N LEU A 57 3.75 -7.72 0.09
CA LEU A 57 4.97 -7.56 -0.71
C LEU A 57 5.63 -8.89 -1.09
N ARG A 58 5.61 -9.87 -0.18
CA ARG A 58 6.18 -11.22 -0.43
C ARG A 58 5.36 -12.03 -1.43
N VAL A 59 4.04 -11.88 -1.42
CA VAL A 59 3.12 -12.65 -2.29
C VAL A 59 2.90 -11.95 -3.63
N SER A 60 3.10 -10.63 -3.70
CA SER A 60 2.84 -9.85 -4.89
C SER A 60 3.96 -9.93 -5.92
N GLY A 61 3.74 -10.63 -7.03
CA GLY A 61 4.62 -10.59 -8.21
C GLY A 61 4.46 -9.35 -9.10
N GLY A 62 3.59 -8.40 -8.74
CA GLY A 62 3.16 -7.31 -9.62
C GLY A 62 3.14 -5.92 -8.97
N VAL A 63 3.91 -5.70 -7.90
CA VAL A 63 4.05 -4.36 -7.31
C VAL A 63 5.04 -3.52 -8.12
N ASP A 64 4.58 -2.36 -8.58
CA ASP A 64 5.39 -1.28 -9.13
C ASP A 64 6.11 -0.54 -7.99
N HIS A 65 7.30 -1.04 -7.65
CA HIS A 65 8.15 -0.45 -6.63
C HIS A 65 8.55 1.00 -6.92
N ALA A 66 8.61 1.40 -8.21
CA ALA A 66 8.95 2.77 -8.56
C ALA A 66 7.79 3.72 -8.23
N ALA A 67 6.56 3.35 -8.59
CA ALA A 67 5.38 4.11 -8.20
C ALA A 67 5.20 4.14 -6.68
N LEU A 68 5.40 3.00 -6.01
CA LEU A 68 5.31 2.91 -4.56
C LEU A 68 6.31 3.85 -3.86
N GLY A 69 7.58 3.84 -4.29
CA GLY A 69 8.63 4.72 -3.75
C GLY A 69 8.31 6.21 -3.96
N ALA A 70 7.83 6.59 -5.14
CA ALA A 70 7.44 7.97 -5.43
C ALA A 70 6.29 8.46 -4.52
N TRP A 71 5.31 7.60 -4.23
CA TRP A 71 4.21 7.94 -3.33
C TRP A 71 4.62 7.95 -1.86
N ILE A 72 5.47 7.02 -1.42
CA ILE A 72 6.04 7.04 -0.06
C ILE A 72 6.72 8.38 0.20
N ALA A 73 7.57 8.84 -0.73
CA ALA A 73 8.23 10.13 -0.62
C ALA A 73 7.26 11.31 -0.63
N ARG A 74 6.24 11.26 -1.50
CA ARG A 74 5.22 12.31 -1.60
C ARG A 74 4.36 12.43 -0.33
N LEU A 75 4.10 11.32 0.35
CA LEU A 75 3.23 11.24 1.52
C LEU A 75 3.99 11.34 2.86
N GLY A 76 5.33 11.35 2.82
CA GLY A 76 6.17 11.40 4.01
C GLY A 76 6.09 10.13 4.85
N LEU A 77 6.06 8.95 4.20
CA LEU A 77 5.88 7.63 4.84
C LEU A 77 7.18 6.82 4.92
N GLU A 78 8.34 7.45 4.73
CA GLU A 78 9.64 6.79 4.68
C GLU A 78 9.97 6.10 6.00
N LYS A 79 9.57 6.70 7.13
CA LYS A 79 9.78 6.14 8.46
C LYS A 79 9.01 4.82 8.61
N GLU A 80 7.72 4.83 8.27
CA GLU A 80 6.84 3.67 8.35
C GLU A 80 7.28 2.58 7.37
N TRP A 81 7.73 2.97 6.18
CA TRP A 81 8.33 2.06 5.21
C TRP A 81 9.62 1.42 5.74
N GLY A 82 10.50 2.20 6.38
CA GLY A 82 11.74 1.71 6.97
C GLY A 82 11.54 0.68 8.10
N LEU A 83 10.45 0.80 8.86
CA LEU A 83 10.08 -0.20 9.88
C LEU A 83 9.81 -1.58 9.27
N LEU A 84 9.39 -1.66 8.01
CA LEU A 84 9.20 -2.94 7.33
C LEU A 84 10.53 -3.68 7.15
N GLY A 85 11.61 -2.96 6.85
CA GLY A 85 12.96 -3.50 6.64
C GLY A 85 13.69 -3.83 7.94
N ALA A 86 13.57 -2.99 8.98
CA ALA A 86 14.30 -3.17 10.24
C ALA A 86 13.95 -4.47 11.00
N THR A 87 12.74 -5.01 10.83
CA THR A 87 12.34 -6.28 11.44
C THR A 87 12.84 -7.50 10.67
N LEU A 88 13.25 -7.36 9.40
CA LEU A 88 13.76 -8.46 8.58
C LEU A 88 15.23 -8.81 8.87
N GLU A 89 15.97 -7.93 9.55
CA GLU A 89 17.37 -8.16 9.97
C GLU A 89 17.51 -8.70 11.42
N SER A 90 16.40 -8.97 12.10
CA SER A 90 16.42 -9.46 13.50
C SER A 90 16.21 -10.98 13.64
N GLU A 91 16.41 -11.76 12.58
CA GLU A 91 16.30 -13.23 12.59
C GLU A 91 17.62 -13.92 12.24
#